data_AF-A0A8T1TTB1-F1
#
_entry.id   AF-A0A8T1TTB1-F1
#
_cell.length_a   1.000
_cell.length_b   1.000
_cell.length_c   1.000
_cell.angle_alpha   90.00
_cell.angle_beta   90.00
_cell.angle_gamma   90.00
#
_symmetry.space_group_name_H-M   'P 1'
#
loop_
_entity.id
_entity.type
_entity.pdbx_description
1 polymer ?
#
loop_
_entity_poly.entity_id
_entity_poly.type
_entity_poly.pdbx_seq_one_letter_code
_entity_poly.pdbx_strand_id
1 'polypeptide(L)'
;FSNRVGHSLALDVGSVQGRTYLDIRVRFHSICGNIINLHLIALPLVENKTAGTLFDLCERVLGSIDENWGSKLLSVGTDGEPTMTGHISGLQTRLEEAVRYPIIRVWCGLHRLDLVAHEEYKRLSDDRFVSDLTKLRWQDKMKTQMDTACPRFVSTR
;
A
#
# COMPACT_ATOMS: atom_id res chain seq x y z
N PHE A 1 2.56 29.38 7.53
CA PHE A 1 2.14 28.38 6.52
C PHE A 1 1.43 28.96 5.28
N SER A 2 1.32 30.29 5.13
CA SER A 2 0.51 30.97 4.10
C SER A 2 1.03 30.88 2.64
N ASN A 3 2.30 30.53 2.40
CA ASN A 3 2.92 30.46 1.05
C ASN A 3 2.91 29.05 0.40
N ARG A 4 1.96 28.19 0.77
CA ARG A 4 1.82 26.84 0.17
C ARG A 4 0.90 26.91 -1.05
N VAL A 5 1.40 26.45 -2.20
CA VAL A 5 0.72 26.55 -3.50
C VAL A 5 -0.18 25.34 -3.75
N GLY A 6 0.22 24.17 -3.25
CA GLY A 6 -0.55 22.96 -3.44
C GLY A 6 -0.16 21.82 -2.50
N HIS A 7 -1.07 20.87 -2.37
CA HIS A 7 -0.99 19.72 -1.47
C HIS A 7 -1.14 18.43 -2.27
N SER A 8 -0.36 17.41 -1.95
CA SER A 8 -0.64 16.04 -2.37
C SER A 8 -0.78 15.12 -1.17
N LEU A 9 -1.72 14.19 -1.28
CA LEU A 9 -2.06 13.24 -0.24
C LEU A 9 -1.60 11.84 -0.64
N ALA A 10 -1.03 11.09 0.30
CA ALA A 10 -0.91 9.65 0.20
C ALA A 10 -1.51 9.03 1.47
N LEU A 11 -2.46 8.12 1.27
CA LEU A 11 -3.23 7.50 2.33
C LEU A 11 -3.01 6.00 2.29
N ASP A 12 -2.77 5.42 3.46
CA ASP A 12 -2.60 3.98 3.63
C ASP A 12 -3.33 3.51 4.89
N VAL A 13 -4.03 2.38 4.80
CA VAL A 13 -4.80 1.83 5.92
C VAL A 13 -4.18 0.50 6.33
N GLY A 14 -3.44 0.54 7.44
CA GLY A 14 -2.79 -0.64 7.99
C GLY A 14 -3.56 -1.24 9.17
N SER A 15 -3.27 -2.49 9.50
CA SER A 15 -3.78 -3.14 10.71
C SER A 15 -2.66 -3.90 11.42
N VAL A 16 -2.41 -3.55 12.68
CA VAL A 16 -1.37 -4.18 13.52
C VAL A 16 -2.01 -4.57 14.85
N GLN A 17 -1.88 -5.84 15.24
CA GLN A 17 -2.36 -6.37 16.53
C GLN A 17 -3.85 -6.06 16.82
N GLY A 18 -4.69 -6.17 15.80
CA GLY A 18 -6.14 -5.91 15.92
C GLY A 18 -6.53 -4.43 15.95
N ARG A 19 -5.57 -3.50 15.81
CA ARG A 19 -5.83 -2.06 15.69
C ARG A 19 -5.62 -1.60 14.26
N THR A 20 -6.59 -0.88 13.73
CA THR A 20 -6.46 -0.22 12.43
C THR A 20 -6.02 1.23 12.62
N TYR A 21 -5.08 1.64 11.78
CA TYR A 21 -4.61 3.02 11.69
C TYR A 21 -4.76 3.55 10.28
N LEU A 22 -4.92 4.85 10.18
CA LEU A 22 -4.80 5.57 8.92
C LEU A 22 -3.46 6.30 8.93
N ASP A 23 -2.60 5.92 7.99
CA ASP A 23 -1.41 6.67 7.61
C ASP A 23 -1.83 7.80 6.67
N ILE A 24 -1.56 9.04 7.05
CA ILE A 24 -1.78 10.21 6.21
C ILE A 24 -0.44 10.89 5.96
N ARG A 25 -0.03 10.93 4.70
CA ARG A 25 1.12 11.71 4.26
C ARG A 25 0.64 12.91 3.46
N VAL A 26 0.90 14.10 3.97
CA VAL A 26 0.58 15.35 3.29
C VAL A 26 1.87 15.99 2.81
N ARG A 27 1.99 16.18 1.50
CA ARG A 27 3.15 16.85 0.89
C ARG A 27 2.75 18.24 0.45
N PHE A 28 3.55 19.23 0.85
CA PHE A 28 3.32 20.63 0.56
C PHE A 28 4.33 21.12 -0.45
N HIS A 29 3.84 21.77 -1.50
CA HIS A 29 4.69 22.47 -2.45
C HIS A 29 4.71 23.97 -2.13
N SER A 30 5.90 24.52 -1.92
CA SER A 30 6.12 25.96 -1.74
C SER A 30 6.51 26.63 -3.06
N ILE A 31 6.19 27.92 -3.19
CA ILE A 31 6.62 28.78 -4.32
C ILE A 31 8.14 28.71 -4.54
N CYS A 32 8.92 28.51 -3.47
CA CYS A 32 10.38 28.43 -3.53
C CYS A 32 10.92 27.05 -3.97
N GLY A 33 10.07 26.12 -4.41
CA GLY A 33 10.46 24.77 -4.86
C GLY A 33 10.70 23.76 -3.72
N ASN A 34 10.52 24.16 -2.46
CA ASN A 34 10.68 23.27 -1.32
C ASN A 34 9.45 22.34 -1.19
N ILE A 35 9.71 21.04 -1.03
CA ILE A 35 8.71 20.03 -0.71
C ILE A 35 8.82 19.66 0.77
N ILE A 36 7.75 19.86 1.52
CA ILE A 36 7.67 19.43 2.93
C ILE A 36 6.75 18.22 2.99
N ASN A 37 7.24 17.12 3.56
CA ASN A 37 6.44 15.91 3.77
C ASN A 37 6.06 15.82 5.25
N LEU A 38 4.77 15.95 5.56
CA LEU A 38 4.25 15.64 6.88
C LEU A 38 3.72 14.22 6.88
N HIS A 39 4.20 13.42 7.82
CA HIS A 39 3.77 12.05 8.05
C HIS A 39 2.98 12.00 9.35
N LEU A 40 1.69 11.75 9.23
CA LEU A 40 0.74 11.72 10.34
C LEU A 40 0.16 10.31 10.44
N ILE A 41 0.14 9.76 11.64
CA ILE A 41 -0.45 8.45 11.91
C ILE A 41 -1.63 8.67 12.84
N ALA A 42 -2.83 8.36 12.38
CA ALA A 42 -4.04 8.43 13.18
C ALA A 42 -4.39 7.06 13.74
N LEU A 43 -4.39 6.95 15.08
CA LEU A 43 -4.67 5.73 15.85
C LEU A 43 -5.77 5.99 16.88
N PRO A 44 -6.73 5.06 17.11
CA PRO A 44 -7.20 3.97 16.26
C PRO A 44 -8.57 4.29 15.60
N LEU A 45 -8.80 3.75 14.39
CA LEU A 45 -10.13 3.71 13.78
C LEU A 45 -10.97 2.67 14.53
N VAL A 46 -11.78 3.13 15.50
CA VAL A 46 -12.65 2.26 16.30
C VAL A 46 -13.84 1.81 15.44
N GLU A 47 -13.79 0.53 15.08
CA GLU A 47 -14.88 -0.33 14.59
C GLU A 47 -15.39 -0.19 13.15
N ASN A 48 -15.28 0.95 12.45
CA ASN A 48 -15.84 1.04 11.10
C ASN A 48 -14.90 1.76 10.10
N LYS A 49 -14.19 0.96 9.30
CA LYS A 49 -13.42 1.40 8.12
C LYS A 49 -14.36 1.80 6.99
N THR A 50 -15.27 2.74 7.22
CA THR A 50 -16.06 3.29 6.11
C THR A 50 -15.31 4.43 5.47
N ALA A 51 -15.51 4.61 4.17
CA ALA A 51 -14.97 5.75 3.45
C ALA A 51 -15.42 7.10 4.06
N GLY A 52 -16.60 7.16 4.69
CA GLY A 52 -17.08 8.35 5.41
C GLY A 52 -16.22 8.65 6.64
N THR A 53 -16.00 7.67 7.51
CA THR A 53 -15.15 7.84 8.70
C THR A 53 -13.73 8.28 8.32
N LEU A 54 -13.18 7.69 7.25
CA LEU A 54 -11.85 8.04 6.74
C LEU A 54 -11.82 9.46 6.16
N PHE A 55 -12.89 9.88 5.49
CA PHE A 55 -13.03 11.23 4.94
C PHE A 55 -13.07 12.27 6.07
N ASP A 56 -13.93 12.08 7.07
CA ASP A 56 -14.06 13.03 8.19
C ASP A 56 -12.73 13.24 8.92
N LEU A 57 -11.95 12.16 9.06
CA LEU A 57 -10.61 12.21 9.65
C LEU A 57 -9.63 12.98 8.76
N CYS A 58 -9.64 12.72 7.45
CA CYS A 58 -8.80 13.45 6.49
C CYS A 58 -9.15 14.94 6.47
N GLU A 59 -10.45 15.29 6.45
CA GLU A 59 -10.93 16.67 6.46
C GLU A 59 -10.49 17.41 7.72
N ARG A 60 -10.62 16.80 8.91
CA ARG A 60 -10.13 17.40 10.17
C ARG A 60 -8.64 17.66 10.14
N VAL A 61 -7.85 16.68 9.67
CA VAL A 61 -6.39 16.82 9.59
C VAL A 61 -6.03 17.92 8.59
N LEU A 62 -6.60 17.92 7.40
CA LEU A 62 -6.33 18.90 6.37
C LEU A 62 -6.77 20.32 6.79
N GLY A 63 -7.97 20.46 7.33
CA GLY A 63 -8.49 21.72 7.87
C GLY A 63 -7.64 22.29 9.00
N SER A 64 -7.05 21.42 9.84
CA SER A 64 -6.13 21.87 10.90
C SER A 64 -4.79 22.39 10.36
N ILE A 65 -4.38 21.95 9.17
CA ILE A 65 -3.11 22.34 8.54
C ILE A 65 -3.29 23.55 7.62
N ASP A 66 -4.39 23.61 6.88
CA ASP A 66 -4.73 24.67 5.93
C ASP A 66 -6.25 24.76 5.79
N GLU A 67 -6.84 25.84 6.31
CA GLU A 67 -8.29 26.08 6.22
C GLU A 67 -8.81 26.11 4.77
N ASN A 68 -7.93 26.41 3.80
CA ASN A 68 -8.26 26.45 2.37
C ASN A 68 -7.69 25.25 1.60
N TRP A 69 -7.51 24.10 2.26
CA TRP A 69 -6.98 22.88 1.64
C TRP A 69 -7.77 22.45 0.39
N GLY A 70 -9.09 22.64 0.37
CA GLY A 70 -9.98 22.20 -0.71
C GLY A 70 -9.74 22.88 -2.06
N SER A 71 -9.10 24.04 -2.08
CA SER A 71 -8.70 24.73 -3.33
C SER A 71 -7.25 24.45 -3.74
N LYS A 72 -6.49 23.76 -2.90
CA LYS A 72 -5.05 23.52 -3.06
C LYS A 72 -4.70 22.05 -3.18
N LEU A 73 -5.64 21.14 -2.97
CA LEU A 73 -5.41 19.71 -3.17
C LEU A 73 -5.20 19.43 -4.66
N LEU A 74 -4.07 18.81 -5.00
CA LEU A 74 -3.69 18.49 -6.38
C LEU A 74 -3.87 17.01 -6.70
N SER A 75 -3.57 16.15 -5.73
CA SER A 75 -3.65 14.70 -5.94
C SER A 75 -3.87 13.93 -4.65
N VAL A 76 -4.47 12.75 -4.79
CA VAL A 76 -4.71 11.79 -3.72
C VAL A 76 -4.26 10.41 -4.18
N GLY A 77 -3.32 9.83 -3.44
CA GLY A 77 -2.80 8.49 -3.64
C GLY A 77 -3.38 7.50 -2.63
N THR A 78 -3.84 6.34 -3.09
CA THR A 78 -4.30 5.23 -2.22
C THR A 78 -3.77 3.89 -2.71
N ASP A 79 -3.83 2.88 -1.84
CA ASP A 79 -3.36 1.52 -2.09
C ASP A 79 -4.22 0.72 -3.08
N GLY A 80 -5.47 1.12 -3.33
CA GLY A 80 -6.36 0.39 -4.24
C GLY A 80 -7.48 -0.35 -3.54
N GLU A 81 -7.54 -0.33 -2.21
CA GLU A 81 -8.59 -1.01 -1.47
C GLU A 81 -9.97 -0.42 -1.83
N PRO A 82 -11.06 -1.22 -1.92
CA PRO A 82 -12.37 -0.76 -2.39
C PRO A 82 -12.98 0.40 -1.58
N THR A 83 -12.79 0.44 -0.27
CA THR A 83 -13.18 1.55 0.60
C THR A 83 -12.40 2.83 0.26
N MET A 84 -11.17 2.70 -0.22
CA MET A 84 -10.31 3.82 -0.62
C MET A 84 -10.60 4.34 -2.02
N THR A 85 -10.82 3.44 -3.00
CA THR A 85 -10.91 3.77 -4.44
C THR A 85 -12.32 3.70 -5.02
N GLY A 86 -13.30 3.18 -4.27
CA GLY A 86 -14.66 2.93 -4.75
C GLY A 86 -15.27 4.12 -5.48
N HIS A 87 -15.70 3.89 -6.73
CA HIS A 87 -16.21 4.95 -7.61
C HIS A 87 -17.43 5.69 -7.02
N ILE A 88 -18.31 4.97 -6.31
CA ILE A 88 -19.59 5.51 -5.80
C ILE A 88 -19.44 6.08 -4.38
N SER A 89 -18.65 5.43 -3.52
CA SER A 89 -18.62 5.76 -2.10
C SER A 89 -17.24 5.75 -1.47
N GLY A 90 -16.18 5.55 -2.25
CA GLY A 90 -14.82 5.46 -1.78
C GLY A 90 -14.25 6.80 -1.31
N LEU A 91 -13.19 6.75 -0.50
CA LEU A 91 -12.54 7.92 0.07
C LEU A 91 -12.06 8.93 -0.99
N GLN A 92 -11.48 8.44 -2.08
CA GLN A 92 -11.05 9.30 -3.19
C GLN A 92 -12.20 10.07 -3.83
N THR A 93 -13.36 9.43 -4.02
CA THR A 93 -14.55 10.10 -4.57
C THR A 93 -15.06 11.18 -3.63
N ARG A 94 -15.14 10.89 -2.34
CA ARG A 94 -15.55 11.89 -1.34
C ARG A 94 -14.61 13.10 -1.29
N LEU A 95 -13.29 12.86 -1.37
CA LEU A 95 -12.30 13.93 -1.45
C LEU A 95 -12.43 14.75 -2.75
N GLU A 96 -12.70 14.10 -3.88
CA GLU A 96 -12.91 14.79 -5.16
C GLU A 96 -14.19 15.64 -5.17
N GLU A 97 -15.26 15.18 -4.52
CA GLU A 97 -16.50 15.95 -4.38
C GLU A 97 -16.36 17.15 -3.43
N ALA A 98 -15.45 17.07 -2.45
CA ALA A 98 -15.22 18.13 -1.46
C ALA A 98 -14.28 19.24 -1.94
N VAL A 99 -13.50 19.02 -3.00
CA VAL A 99 -12.53 20.00 -3.53
C VAL A 99 -13.13 20.88 -4.61
N ARG A 100 -12.53 22.07 -4.78
CA ARG A 100 -12.98 23.05 -5.78
C ARG A 100 -12.57 22.68 -7.21
N TYR A 101 -11.44 22.00 -7.37
CA TYR A 101 -10.82 21.71 -8.66
C TYR A 101 -10.62 20.20 -8.82
N PRO A 102 -10.67 19.66 -10.05
CA PRO A 102 -10.38 18.27 -10.31
C PRO A 102 -9.00 17.86 -9.78
N ILE A 103 -8.93 16.71 -9.12
CA ILE A 103 -7.70 16.16 -8.55
C ILE A 103 -7.22 14.93 -9.31
N ILE A 104 -5.92 14.68 -9.26
CA ILE A 104 -5.34 13.46 -9.82
C ILE A 104 -5.47 12.33 -8.79
N ARG A 105 -6.18 11.27 -9.16
CA ARG A 105 -6.21 10.02 -8.40
C ARG A 105 -5.01 9.17 -8.76
N VAL A 106 -4.20 8.81 -7.77
CA VAL A 106 -3.00 7.99 -7.96
C VAL A 106 -3.22 6.63 -7.31
N TRP A 107 -3.09 5.56 -8.09
CA TRP A 107 -3.00 4.21 -7.52
C TRP A 107 -1.56 3.92 -7.13
N CYS A 108 -1.34 3.47 -5.90
CA CYS A 108 -0.03 3.09 -5.38
C CYS A 108 0.67 2.10 -6.31
N GLY A 109 1.77 2.54 -6.93
CA GLY A 109 2.59 1.71 -7.81
C GLY A 109 3.18 0.49 -7.10
N LEU A 110 3.48 0.59 -5.80
CA LEU A 110 3.99 -0.53 -5.01
C LEU A 110 2.93 -1.63 -4.84
N HIS A 111 1.68 -1.26 -4.54
CA HIS A 111 0.59 -2.23 -4.46
C HIS A 111 0.31 -2.86 -5.83
N ARG A 112 0.35 -2.07 -6.91
CA ARG A 112 0.20 -2.61 -8.28
C ARG A 112 1.33 -3.60 -8.62
N LEU A 113 2.55 -3.31 -8.21
CA LEU A 113 3.68 -4.22 -8.41
C LEU A 113 3.53 -5.49 -7.58
N ASP A 114 3.05 -5.40 -6.34
CA ASP A 114 2.74 -6.55 -5.49
C ASP A 114 1.66 -7.45 -6.11
N LEU A 115 0.59 -6.86 -6.66
CA LEU A 115 -0.44 -7.60 -7.39
C LEU A 115 0.13 -8.36 -8.60
N VAL A 116 0.97 -7.71 -9.40
CA VAL A 116 1.63 -8.35 -10.55
C VAL A 116 2.57 -9.46 -10.08
N ALA A 117 3.38 -9.20 -9.06
CA ALA A 117 4.28 -10.20 -8.50
C ALA A 117 3.49 -11.41 -7.99
N HIS A 118 2.41 -11.20 -7.26
CA HIS A 118 1.53 -12.26 -6.75
C HIS A 118 0.89 -13.08 -7.87
N GLU A 119 0.46 -12.43 -8.95
CA GLU A 119 -0.08 -13.13 -10.12
C GLU A 119 0.98 -14.01 -10.79
N GLU A 120 2.19 -13.49 -11.00
CA GLU A 120 3.30 -14.27 -11.57
C GLU A 120 3.74 -15.40 -10.64
N TYR A 121 3.78 -15.17 -9.33
CA TYR A 121 4.03 -16.24 -8.35
C TYR A 121 2.97 -17.33 -8.42
N LYS A 122 1.69 -16.99 -8.56
CA LYS A 122 0.61 -17.97 -8.74
C LYS A 122 0.77 -18.77 -10.04
N ARG A 123 1.15 -18.11 -11.14
CA ARG A 123 1.40 -18.77 -12.44
C ARG A 123 2.59 -19.72 -12.37
N LEU A 124 3.66 -19.32 -11.69
CA LEU A 124 4.85 -20.15 -11.47
C LEU A 124 4.58 -21.28 -10.48
N SER A 125 3.67 -21.09 -9.52
CA SER A 125 3.26 -22.09 -8.53
C SER A 125 2.26 -23.11 -9.10
N ASP A 126 2.48 -23.59 -10.32
CA ASP A 126 1.78 -24.77 -10.83
C ASP A 126 2.10 -25.99 -9.94
N ASP A 127 1.17 -26.94 -9.83
CA ASP A 127 1.29 -28.14 -8.98
C ASP A 127 2.60 -28.88 -9.25
N ARG A 128 3.09 -28.83 -10.50
CA ARG A 128 4.40 -29.36 -10.91
C ARG A 128 5.57 -28.63 -10.27
N PHE A 129 5.59 -27.30 -10.28
CA PHE A 129 6.67 -26.52 -9.68
C PHE A 129 6.73 -26.74 -8.17
N VAL A 130 5.57 -26.74 -7.48
CA VAL A 130 5.49 -27.01 -6.04
C VAL A 130 5.90 -28.45 -5.72
N SER A 131 5.50 -29.43 -6.55
CA SER A 131 5.93 -30.83 -6.45
C SER A 131 7.44 -30.99 -6.62
N ASP A 132 8.06 -30.29 -7.56
CA ASP A 132 9.51 -30.38 -7.79
C ASP A 132 10.32 -29.67 -6.70
N LEU A 133 9.84 -28.52 -6.18
CA LEU A 133 10.42 -27.84 -5.03
C LEU A 133 10.32 -28.66 -3.75
N THR A 134 9.20 -29.34 -3.53
CA THR A 134 9.06 -30.26 -2.40
C THR A 134 10.02 -31.43 -2.56
N LYS A 135 10.12 -32.07 -3.73
CA LYS A 135 11.13 -33.13 -3.97
C LYS A 135 12.56 -32.67 -3.68
N LEU A 136 12.95 -31.46 -4.09
CA LEU A 136 14.26 -30.87 -3.79
C LEU A 136 14.49 -30.65 -2.29
N ARG A 137 13.49 -30.11 -1.57
CA ARG A 137 13.54 -29.97 -0.10
C ARG A 137 13.65 -31.31 0.61
N TRP A 138 12.93 -32.32 0.11
CA TRP A 138 13.02 -33.70 0.62
C TRP A 138 14.40 -34.30 0.35
N GLN A 139 15.01 -34.05 -0.82
CA GLN A 139 16.38 -34.47 -1.11
C GLN A 139 17.40 -33.82 -0.18
N ASP A 140 17.28 -32.52 0.12
CA ASP A 140 18.18 -31.86 1.07
C ASP A 140 18.00 -32.39 2.49
N LYS A 141 16.75 -32.61 2.93
CA LYS A 141 16.49 -33.31 4.21
C LYS A 141 17.10 -34.70 4.23
N MET A 142 16.96 -35.46 3.15
CA MET A 142 17.57 -36.80 3.04
C MET A 142 19.09 -36.73 3.07
N LYS A 143 19.73 -35.80 2.37
CA LYS A 143 21.19 -35.61 2.42
C LYS A 143 21.68 -35.27 3.82
N THR A 144 20.98 -34.38 4.53
CA THR A 144 21.31 -34.02 5.91
C THR A 144 21.07 -35.19 6.88
N GLN A 145 20.07 -36.03 6.62
CA GLN A 145 19.80 -37.24 7.41
C GLN A 145 20.75 -38.40 7.09
N MET A 146 21.32 -38.44 5.88
CA MET A 146 22.17 -39.53 5.43
C MET A 146 23.62 -39.41 5.90
N ASP A 147 24.08 -38.24 6.36
CA ASP A 147 25.42 -37.93 6.93
C ASP A 147 26.65 -38.51 6.20
N THR A 148 26.46 -38.99 4.96
CA THR A 148 27.47 -39.62 4.13
C THR A 148 27.18 -39.32 2.66
N ALA A 149 28.23 -38.94 1.91
CA ALA A 149 28.11 -38.61 0.50
C ALA A 149 27.79 -39.87 -0.33
N CYS A 150 26.80 -39.76 -1.22
CA CYS A 150 26.40 -40.85 -2.12
C CYS A 150 27.63 -41.36 -2.91
N PRO A 151 27.97 -42.67 -2.86
CA PRO A 151 29.15 -43.18 -3.53
C PRO A 151 29.00 -42.99 -5.05
N ARG A 152 30.03 -42.42 -5.68
CA ARG A 152 30.06 -42.28 -7.14
C ARG A 152 30.02 -43.68 -7.75
N PHE A 153 29.20 -43.83 -8.79
CA PHE A 153 29.07 -45.05 -9.58
C PHE A 153 30.41 -45.31 -10.29
N VAL A 154 31.35 -45.96 -9.60
CA VAL A 154 32.61 -46.42 -10.21
C VAL A 154 32.27 -47.70 -10.96
N SER A 155 32.59 -47.68 -12.26
CA SER A 155 32.37 -48.75 -13.22
C SER A 155 32.83 -50.11 -12.70
N THR A 156 31.89 -51.05 -12.57
CA THR A 156 32.22 -52.47 -12.51
C THR A 156 32.53 -52.95 -13.92
N ARG A 157 33.82 -53.24 -14.15
CA ARG A 157 34.27 -54.18 -15.18
C ARG A 157 33.89 -55.60 -14.79
#